data_AF-A0A839JGK2-F1
#
_entry.id   AF-A0A839JGK2-F1
#
_cell.length_a   1.000
_cell.length_b   1.000
_cell.length_c   1.000
_cell.angle_alpha   90.00
_cell.angle_beta   90.00
_cell.angle_gamma   90.00
#
_symmetry.space_group_name_H-M   'P 1'
#
loop_
_entity.id
_entity.type
_entity.pdbx_description
1 polymer ?
#
loop_
_entity_poly.entity_id
_entity_poly.type
_entity_poly.pdbx_seq_one_letter_code
_entity_poly.pdbx_strand_id
1 'polypeptide(L)'
;MDAEAFDRYFTARYPVLVGHVTAMWGDPGAAADAVQEAFVRAWTKRREFGRHPHPDAWIRTVADLPVARVAEELDAQPGTVRVWFSRGRVRLGVLLDEDKEPRHA
;
A
#
# COMPACT_ATOMS: atom_id res chain seq x y z
N MET A 1 11.91 -8.79 9.98
CA MET A 1 12.76 -7.93 10.83
C MET A 1 12.28 -7.99 12.28
N ASP A 2 13.16 -7.74 13.25
CA ASP A 2 12.79 -7.55 14.65
C ASP A 2 12.18 -6.14 14.87
N ALA A 3 11.81 -5.83 16.12
CA ALA A 3 11.15 -4.56 16.47
C ALA A 3 12.08 -3.35 16.27
N GLU A 4 13.33 -3.46 16.70
CA GLU A 4 14.30 -2.36 16.65
C GLU A 4 14.73 -2.04 15.21
N ALA A 5 14.94 -3.07 14.38
CA ALA A 5 15.21 -2.89 12.96
C ALA A 5 14.01 -2.28 12.23
N PHE A 6 12.78 -2.60 12.64
CA PHE A 6 11.58 -1.97 12.09
C PHE A 6 11.49 -0.50 12.49
N ASP A 7 11.75 -0.17 13.75
CA ASP A 7 11.72 1.21 14.25
C ASP A 7 12.74 2.10 13.53
N ARG A 8 13.97 1.60 13.32
CA ARG A 8 14.97 2.27 12.49
C ARG A 8 14.49 2.46 11.05
N TYR A 9 13.90 1.44 10.45
CA TYR A 9 13.38 1.52 9.08
C TYR A 9 12.24 2.55 8.98
N PHE A 10 11.28 2.51 9.91
CA PHE A 10 10.18 3.47 10.00
C PHE A 10 10.71 4.89 10.10
N THR A 11 11.56 5.17 11.10
CA THR A 11 12.10 6.51 11.34
C THR A 11 12.86 7.04 10.13
N ALA A 12 13.67 6.20 9.48
CA ALA A 12 14.45 6.60 8.31
C ALA A 12 13.60 6.86 7.06
N ARG A 13 12.48 6.13 6.88
CA ARG A 13 11.71 6.15 5.63
C ARG A 13 10.40 6.92 5.69
N TYR A 14 9.85 7.15 6.88
CA TYR A 14 8.56 7.83 7.04
C TYR A 14 8.50 9.20 6.34
N PRO A 15 9.47 10.13 6.53
CA PRO A 15 9.37 11.47 5.93
C PRO A 15 9.37 11.45 4.39
N VAL A 16 10.22 10.62 3.79
CA VAL A 16 10.33 10.52 2.32
C VAL A 16 9.10 9.84 1.70
N LEU A 17 8.51 8.88 2.41
CA LEU A 17 7.30 8.19 1.93
C LEU A 17 6.08 9.11 2.03
N VAL A 18 5.94 9.88 3.12
CA VAL A 18 4.91 10.91 3.21
C VAL A 18 5.09 11.95 2.11
N GLY A 19 6.30 12.47 1.91
CA GLY A 19 6.58 13.44 0.84
C GLY A 19 6.21 12.92 -0.56
N HIS A 20 6.45 11.63 -0.83
CA HIS A 20 6.05 11.00 -2.10
C HIS A 20 4.52 11.01 -2.26
N VAL A 21 3.78 10.51 -1.27
CA VAL A 21 2.32 10.41 -1.35
C VAL A 21 1.67 11.80 -1.39
N THR A 22 2.21 12.76 -0.63
CA THR A 22 1.82 14.17 -0.71
C THR A 22 1.96 14.71 -2.13
N ALA A 23 3.06 14.40 -2.83
CA ALA A 23 3.27 14.86 -4.20
C ALA A 23 2.26 14.26 -5.19
N MET A 24 1.72 13.06 -4.92
CA MET A 24 0.73 12.41 -5.78
C MET A 24 -0.69 12.95 -5.55
N TRP A 25 -1.05 13.31 -4.32
CA TRP A 25 -2.44 13.62 -3.96
C TRP A 25 -2.71 15.06 -3.51
N GLY A 26 -1.67 15.85 -3.26
CA GLY A 26 -1.78 17.26 -2.88
C GLY A 26 -2.21 17.53 -1.44
N ASP A 27 -2.39 16.50 -0.60
CA ASP A 27 -2.81 16.62 0.79
C ASP A 27 -1.79 15.96 1.75
N PRO A 28 -0.98 16.76 2.48
CA PRO A 28 -0.01 16.23 3.43
C PRO A 28 -0.61 15.46 4.61
N GLY A 29 -1.81 15.81 5.07
CA GLY A 29 -2.47 15.16 6.20
C GLY A 29 -2.96 13.76 5.81
N ALA A 30 -3.71 13.70 4.71
CA ALA A 30 -4.17 12.41 4.16
C ALA A 30 -2.99 11.50 3.77
N ALA A 31 -1.89 12.06 3.25
CA ALA A 31 -0.68 11.32 2.95
C ALA A 31 -0.02 10.73 4.20
N ALA A 32 0.08 11.51 5.27
CA ALA A 32 0.64 11.06 6.55
C ALA A 32 -0.17 9.90 7.13
N ASP A 33 -1.50 9.99 7.10
CA ASP A 33 -2.41 8.95 7.60
C ASP A 33 -2.32 7.66 6.78
N ALA A 34 -2.29 7.76 5.44
CA ALA A 34 -2.16 6.61 4.56
C ALA A 34 -0.83 5.86 4.74
N VAL A 35 0.27 6.60 4.87
CA VAL A 35 1.60 6.02 5.14
C VAL A 35 1.65 5.39 6.53
N GLN A 36 1.07 6.03 7.56
CA GLN A 36 0.97 5.44 8.89
C GLN A 36 0.17 4.13 8.86
N GLU A 37 -0.99 4.11 8.20
CA GLU A 37 -1.79 2.90 8.05
C GLU A 37 -0.98 1.77 7.38
N ALA A 38 -0.22 2.08 6.32
CA ALA A 38 0.65 1.12 5.66
C ALA A 38 1.72 0.55 6.60
N PHE A 39 2.36 1.40 7.41
CA PHE A 39 3.33 0.95 8.42
C PHE A 39 2.69 0.12 9.54
N VAL A 40 1.49 0.46 10.00
CA VAL A 40 0.75 -0.35 10.98
C VAL A 40 0.47 -1.76 10.41
N ARG A 41 0.03 -1.85 9.15
CA ARG A 41 -0.16 -3.14 8.46
C ARG A 41 1.15 -3.91 8.33
N ALA A 42 2.25 -3.23 8.00
CA ALA A 42 3.58 -3.84 7.93
C ALA A 42 4.04 -4.37 9.30
N TRP A 43 3.74 -3.66 10.39
CA TRP A 43 4.09 -4.06 11.76
C TRP A 43 3.43 -5.38 12.16
N THR A 44 2.14 -5.54 11.89
CA THR A 44 1.38 -6.79 12.17
C THR A 44 2.04 -8.01 11.54
N LYS A 45 2.71 -7.83 10.39
CA LYS A 45 3.44 -8.88 9.66
C LYS A 45 4.94 -8.61 9.55
N ARG A 46 5.56 -7.92 10.52
CA ARG A 46 6.94 -7.39 10.41
C ARG A 46 8.01 -8.43 10.05
N ARG A 47 7.82 -9.70 10.44
CA ARG A 47 8.73 -10.79 10.09
C ARG A 47 8.72 -11.09 8.59
N GLU A 48 7.53 -11.15 8.01
CA GLU A 48 7.31 -11.35 6.58
C GLU A 48 7.66 -10.10 5.78
N PHE A 49 7.25 -8.93 6.25
CA PHE A 49 7.59 -7.64 5.63
C PHE A 49 9.10 -7.45 5.47
N GLY A 50 9.89 -7.82 6.49
CA GLY A 50 11.35 -7.75 6.40
C GLY A 50 12.01 -8.76 5.45
N ARG A 51 11.25 -9.66 4.83
CA ARG A 51 11.71 -10.54 3.74
C ARG A 51 11.28 -10.02 2.36
N HIS A 52 10.50 -8.93 2.31
CA HIS A 52 10.04 -8.36 1.05
C HIS A 52 11.23 -7.79 0.28
N PRO A 53 11.41 -8.11 -1.01
CA PRO A 53 12.56 -7.65 -1.79
C PRO A 53 12.59 -6.13 -1.96
N HIS A 54 11.42 -5.49 -1.94
CA HIS A 54 11.26 -4.04 -2.10
C HIS A 54 10.27 -3.47 -1.06
N PRO A 55 10.69 -3.24 0.19
CA PRO A 55 9.78 -2.82 1.25
C PRO A 55 9.22 -1.39 1.04
N ASP A 56 10.01 -0.47 0.48
CA ASP A 56 9.55 0.88 0.13
C ASP A 56 8.42 0.85 -0.91
N ALA A 57 8.59 0.03 -1.96
CA ALA A 57 7.61 -0.11 -3.02
C ALA A 57 6.30 -0.68 -2.47
N TRP A 58 6.39 -1.67 -1.58
CA TRP A 58 5.21 -2.20 -0.89
C TRP A 58 4.48 -1.14 -0.08
N ILE A 59 5.20 -0.32 0.69
CA ILE A 59 4.57 0.76 1.48
C ILE A 59 3.90 1.77 0.54
N ARG A 60 4.57 2.22 -0.52
CA ARG A 60 3.97 3.13 -1.51
C ARG A 60 2.71 2.54 -2.12
N THR A 61 2.71 1.28 -2.57
CA THR A 61 1.52 0.65 -3.14
C THR A 61 0.36 0.56 -2.15
N VAL A 62 0.63 0.24 -0.89
CA VAL A 62 -0.43 0.20 0.13
C VAL A 62 -0.93 1.60 0.47
N ALA A 63 -0.02 2.57 0.47
CA ALA A 63 -0.33 3.96 0.72
C ALA A 63 -0.92 4.67 -0.48
N ASP A 64 -0.84 4.19 -1.73
CA ASP A 64 -1.30 4.91 -2.94
C ASP A 64 -2.82 4.79 -3.19
N LEU A 65 -3.50 3.87 -2.50
CA LEU A 65 -4.96 3.73 -2.54
C LEU A 65 -5.51 3.35 -1.15
N PRO A 66 -5.50 4.28 -0.17
CA PRO A 66 -6.01 4.00 1.15
C PRO A 66 -7.53 3.83 1.06
N VAL A 67 -8.03 2.77 1.70
CA VAL A 67 -9.45 2.42 1.72
C VAL A 67 -10.31 3.59 2.21
N ALA A 68 -9.79 4.38 3.14
CA ALA A 68 -10.48 5.55 3.69
C ALA A 68 -10.75 6.61 2.61
N ARG A 69 -9.74 7.00 1.83
CA ARG A 69 -9.90 8.01 0.76
C ARG A 69 -10.88 7.53 -0.31
N VAL A 70 -10.78 6.27 -0.73
CA VAL A 70 -11.71 5.70 -1.72
C VAL A 70 -13.14 5.62 -1.18
N ALA A 71 -13.28 5.36 0.13
CA ALA A 71 -14.58 5.37 0.79
C ALA A 71 -15.18 6.77 0.84
N GLU A 72 -14.39 7.78 1.20
CA GLU A 72 -14.81 9.19 1.19
C GLU A 72 -15.18 9.68 -0.21
N GLU A 73 -14.34 9.42 -1.21
CA GLU A 73 -14.55 9.88 -2.59
C GLU A 73 -15.79 9.25 -3.25
N LEU A 74 -16.08 8.00 -2.92
CA LEU A 74 -17.21 7.26 -3.50
C LEU A 74 -18.47 7.28 -2.63
N ASP A 75 -18.48 8.05 -1.54
CA ASP A 75 -19.54 8.05 -0.51
C ASP A 75 -19.94 6.61 -0.08
N ALA A 76 -18.91 5.79 0.14
CA ALA A 76 -19.05 4.37 0.43
C ALA A 76 -18.53 4.06 1.84
N GLN A 77 -19.02 2.97 2.44
CA GLN A 77 -18.47 2.50 3.70
C GLN A 77 -17.11 1.81 3.49
N PRO A 78 -16.10 2.00 4.36
CA PRO A 78 -14.78 1.37 4.22
C PRO A 78 -14.80 -0.15 4.05
N GLY A 79 -15.77 -0.83 4.69
CA GLY A 79 -15.98 -2.26 4.53
C GLY A 79 -16.36 -2.67 3.10
N THR A 80 -17.21 -1.88 2.43
CA THR A 80 -17.63 -2.10 1.04
C THR A 80 -16.46 -1.96 0.08
N VAL A 81 -15.65 -0.92 0.27
CA VAL A 81 -14.44 -0.66 -0.53
C VAL A 81 -13.44 -1.83 -0.43
N ARG A 82 -13.25 -2.41 0.77
CA ARG A 82 -12.40 -3.60 0.95
C ARG A 82 -12.91 -4.81 0.16
N VAL A 83 -14.22 -5.03 0.14
CA VAL A 83 -14.84 -6.12 -0.65
C VAL A 83 -14.63 -5.89 -2.15
N TRP A 84 -14.81 -4.66 -2.63
CA TRP A 84 -14.55 -4.31 -4.03
C TRP A 84 -13.09 -4.51 -4.41
N PHE A 85 -12.13 -4.03 -3.61
CA PHE A 85 -10.71 -4.26 -3.87
C PHE A 85 -10.33 -5.74 -3.84
N SER A 86 -10.89 -6.52 -2.91
CA SER A 86 -10.64 -7.97 -2.86
C SER A 86 -11.08 -8.65 -4.16
N ARG A 87 -12.32 -8.39 -4.61
CA ARG A 87 -12.86 -8.95 -5.86
C ARG A 87 -12.12 -8.41 -7.10
N GLY A 88 -11.83 -7.12 -7.11
CA GLY A 88 -11.10 -6.45 -8.18
C GLY A 88 -9.69 -7.01 -8.37
N ARG A 89 -8.96 -7.29 -7.29
CA ARG A 89 -7.63 -7.92 -7.35
C ARG A 89 -7.68 -9.34 -7.90
N VAL A 90 -8.70 -10.13 -7.53
CA VAL A 90 -8.89 -11.48 -8.09
C VAL A 90 -9.16 -11.39 -9.59
N ARG A 91 -10.06 -10.50 -10.01
CA ARG A 91 -10.37 -10.31 -11.44
C ARG A 91 -9.17 -9.79 -12.22
N LEU A 92 -8.43 -8.83 -11.67
CA LEU A 92 -7.22 -8.29 -12.27
C LEU A 92 -6.12 -9.37 -12.39
N GLY A 93 -5.99 -10.24 -11.40
CA GLY A 93 -5.07 -11.38 -11.49
C GLY A 93 -5.38 -12.29 -12.68
N VAL A 94 -6.66 -12.62 -12.87
CA VAL A 94 -7.12 -13.41 -14.03
C VAL A 94 -6.78 -12.71 -15.34
N LEU A 95 -7.12 -11.42 -15.48
CA LEU A 95 -6.86 -10.65 -16.70
C LEU A 95 -5.35 -10.53 -17.00
N LEU A 96 -4.53 -10.29 -15.98
CA LEU A 96 -3.08 -10.15 -16.12
C LEU A 96 -2.38 -11.49 -16.40
N ASP A 97 -2.99 -12.63 -16.03
CA ASP A 97 -2.50 -13.95 -16.40
C ASP A 97 -2.98 -14.36 -17.81
N GLU A 98 -4.19 -13.96 -18.21
CA GLU A 98 -4.73 -14.13 -19.56
C GLU A 98 -3.95 -13.32 -20.61
N ASP A 99 -3.51 -12.09 -20.26
CA ASP A 99 -2.69 -11.22 -21.12
C ASP A 99 -1.21 -11.65 -21.23
N LYS A 100 -0.78 -12.71 -20.53
CA LYS A 100 0.55 -13.30 -20.74
C LYS A 100 0.57 -14.12 -22.03
N GLU A 101 0.42 -13.47 -23.17
CA GLU A 101 0.86 -14.05 -24.44
C GLU A 101 2.38 -14.31 -24.39
N PRO A 102 2.86 -15.41 -24.98
CA PRO A 102 4.27 -15.76 -24.95
C PRO A 102 5.06 -14.66 -25.66
N ARG A 103 5.90 -13.96 -24.90
CA ARG A 103 6.86 -12.99 -25.43
C ARG A 103 7.67 -13.73 -26.50
N HIS A 104 7.51 -13.31 -27.76
CA HIS A 104 8.15 -13.93 -28.92
C HIS A 104 9.65 -14.17 -28.66
N ALA A 105 10.06 -15.40 -28.99
CA ALA A 105 11.42 -15.93 -28.91
C ALA A 105 12.40 -15.20 -29.84
#